data_AF-A0A955EU63-F1
#
_entry.id   AF-A0A955EU63-F1
#
_cell.length_a   1.000
_cell.length_b   1.000
_cell.length_c   1.000
_cell.angle_alpha   90.00
_cell.angle_beta   90.00
_cell.angle_gamma   90.00
#
_symmetry.space_group_name_H-M   'P 1'
#
loop_
_entity.id
_entity.type
_entity.pdbx_description
1 polymer ?
#
loop_
_entity_poly.entity_id
_entity_poly.type
_entity_poly.pdbx_seq_one_letter_code
_entity_poly.pdbx_strand_id
1 'polypeptide(L)'
;IQDFDVEVAQTSFIADPIVGIIQDGLTLDVRPTVSNDRRYITLELQPTVARLRRPIGTFTTFLGSSFAPVTIGLPELRLQQARTTVRLPDQGTILIGGLKEIRTVDQSSETPFLGKLPLLSFLFSRKGRSDEVSHLMIIVKATITDLREQEDTLMGLR
;
A
#
# COMPACT_ATOMS: atom_id res chain seq x y z
N ILE A 1 -2.21 30.70 -15.88
CA ILE A 1 -2.26 31.99 -15.16
C ILE A 1 -3.72 32.34 -14.92
N GLN A 2 -4.26 31.93 -13.78
CA GLN A 2 -5.54 32.38 -13.28
C GLN A 2 -5.25 33.07 -11.94
N ASP A 3 -5.79 34.28 -11.84
CA ASP A 3 -5.55 35.27 -10.79
C ASP A 3 -6.18 34.83 -9.47
N PHE A 4 -5.58 35.21 -8.34
CA PHE A 4 -6.15 35.00 -7.01
C PHE A 4 -6.59 36.36 -6.45
N ASP A 5 -7.86 36.49 -6.11
CA ASP A 5 -8.34 37.62 -5.31
C ASP A 5 -8.07 37.29 -3.83
N VAL A 6 -7.23 38.10 -3.19
CA VAL A 6 -6.85 37.90 -1.79
C VAL A 6 -7.58 38.94 -0.95
N GLU A 7 -8.68 38.52 -0.33
CA GLU A 7 -9.39 39.34 0.64
C GLU A 7 -8.69 39.26 2.00
N VAL A 8 -8.05 40.36 2.40
CA VAL A 8 -7.23 40.44 3.61
C VAL A 8 -8.07 40.91 4.79
N ALA A 9 -8.65 39.97 5.54
CA ALA A 9 -9.25 40.25 6.85
C ALA A 9 -8.24 39.95 7.98
N GLN A 10 -7.84 40.98 8.73
CA GLN A 10 -7.05 40.84 9.95
C GLN A 10 -7.94 40.35 11.11
N THR A 11 -7.78 39.10 11.54
CA THR A 11 -7.68 38.62 12.94
C THR A 11 -8.02 37.12 13.00
N SER A 12 -7.12 36.35 13.60
CA SER A 12 -7.13 34.87 13.71
C SER A 12 -7.10 34.08 12.40
N PHE A 13 -5.89 33.87 11.86
CA PHE A 13 -5.62 32.72 10.99
C PHE A 13 -5.61 31.47 11.87
N ILE A 14 -6.79 30.89 12.11
CA ILE A 14 -6.86 29.51 12.59
C ILE A 14 -6.57 28.68 11.34
N ALA A 15 -5.41 28.03 11.31
CA ALA A 15 -5.09 27.10 10.23
C ALA A 15 -6.19 26.03 10.20
N ASP A 16 -6.98 25.99 9.14
CA ASP A 16 -7.97 24.94 8.91
C ASP A 16 -7.32 23.85 8.05
N PRO A 17 -6.84 22.73 8.65
CA PRO A 17 -6.23 21.67 7.86
C PRO A 17 -7.32 20.96 7.06
N ILE A 18 -7.16 20.87 5.75
CA ILE A 18 -7.99 20.00 4.91
C ILE A 18 -7.65 18.54 5.28
N VAL A 19 -8.51 17.91 6.07
CA VAL A 19 -8.33 16.52 6.48
C VAL A 19 -8.79 15.60 5.35
N GLY A 20 -7.84 14.93 4.70
CA GLY A 20 -8.11 13.85 3.76
C GLY A 20 -8.18 12.50 4.46
N ILE A 21 -9.17 11.67 4.10
CA ILE A 21 -9.22 10.26 4.54
C ILE A 21 -8.43 9.43 3.53
N ILE A 22 -7.53 8.59 4.03
CA ILE A 22 -6.69 7.69 3.22
C ILE A 22 -7.09 6.25 3.54
N GLN A 23 -7.34 5.46 2.50
CA GLN A 23 -7.68 4.05 2.63
C GLN A 23 -6.41 3.20 2.48
N ASP A 24 -6.04 2.50 3.56
CA ASP A 24 -4.98 1.48 3.64
C ASP A 24 -5.67 0.11 3.69
N GLY A 25 -5.38 -0.78 2.73
CA GLY A 25 -6.12 -2.04 2.62
C GLY A 25 -5.93 -2.77 1.28
N LEU A 26 -6.69 -3.86 1.11
CA LEU A 26 -6.75 -4.66 -0.11
C LEU A 26 -8.16 -4.57 -0.68
N THR A 27 -8.26 -4.22 -1.96
CA THR A 27 -9.48 -4.32 -2.75
C THR A 27 -9.27 -5.34 -3.85
N LEU A 28 -10.30 -6.16 -4.14
CA LEU A 28 -10.24 -7.18 -5.17
C LEU A 28 -11.48 -7.10 -6.05
N ASP A 29 -11.30 -6.72 -7.31
CA ASP A 29 -12.36 -6.81 -8.31
C ASP A 29 -12.26 -8.16 -9.01
N VAL A 30 -13.40 -8.85 -9.11
CA VAL A 30 -13.51 -10.19 -9.68
C VAL A 30 -14.65 -10.25 -10.68
N ARG A 31 -14.37 -10.75 -11.89
CA ARG A 31 -15.40 -11.10 -12.87
C ARG A 31 -15.31 -12.59 -13.20
N PRO A 32 -16.23 -13.42 -12.66
CA PRO A 32 -16.27 -14.84 -12.98
C PRO A 32 -17.08 -15.12 -14.26
N THR A 33 -16.65 -16.11 -15.03
CA THR A 33 -17.39 -16.70 -16.14
C THR A 33 -17.31 -18.21 -16.05
N VAL A 34 -18.46 -18.88 -15.95
CA VAL A 34 -18.55 -20.34 -15.85
C VAL A 34 -18.66 -20.93 -17.26
N SER A 35 -17.91 -22.01 -17.52
CA SER A 35 -18.02 -22.73 -18.79
C SER A 35 -19.36 -23.46 -18.92
N ASN A 36 -19.83 -23.66 -20.15
CA ASN A 36 -21.14 -24.30 -20.40
C ASN A 36 -21.24 -25.73 -19.83
N ASP A 37 -20.12 -26.44 -19.77
CA ASP A 37 -20.01 -27.78 -19.20
C ASP A 37 -19.87 -27.80 -17.67
N ARG A 38 -19.85 -26.63 -17.01
CA ARG A 38 -19.61 -26.45 -15.57
C ARG A 38 -18.32 -27.12 -15.07
N ARG A 39 -17.32 -27.31 -15.92
CA ARG A 39 -16.03 -27.91 -15.52
C ARG A 39 -14.97 -26.87 -15.19
N TYR A 40 -15.08 -25.67 -15.75
CA TYR A 40 -14.08 -24.62 -15.62
C TYR A 40 -14.71 -23.28 -15.26
N ILE A 41 -13.95 -22.49 -14.51
CA ILE A 41 -14.25 -21.12 -14.18
C ILE A 41 -13.11 -20.26 -14.72
N THR A 42 -13.46 -19.25 -15.52
CA THR A 42 -12.54 -18.19 -15.93
C THR A 42 -12.76 -17.00 -14.99
N LEU A 43 -11.69 -16.52 -14.35
CA LEU A 43 -11.73 -15.36 -13.46
C LEU A 43 -10.86 -14.26 -14.06
N GLU A 44 -11.45 -13.09 -14.31
CA GLU A 44 -10.69 -11.85 -14.50
C GLU A 44 -10.56 -11.19 -13.13
N LEU A 45 -9.32 -10.95 -12.70
CA LEU A 45 -8.99 -10.48 -11.36
C LEU A 45 -8.17 -9.21 -11.43
N GLN A 46 -8.55 -8.23 -10.61
CA GLN A 46 -7.82 -6.98 -10.44
C GLN A 46 -7.64 -6.66 -8.95
N PRO A 47 -6.66 -7.30 -8.28
CA PRO A 47 -6.30 -6.93 -6.91
C PRO A 47 -5.57 -5.58 -6.89
N THR A 48 -5.93 -4.74 -5.93
CA THR A 48 -5.27 -3.49 -5.57
C THR A 48 -4.92 -3.51 -4.09
N VAL A 49 -3.64 -3.48 -3.75
CA VAL A 49 -3.15 -3.34 -2.37
C VAL A 49 -2.65 -1.91 -2.18
N ALA A 50 -3.24 -1.18 -1.26
CA ALA A 50 -2.75 0.10 -0.77
C ALA A 50 -2.11 -0.11 0.60
N ARG A 51 -0.85 0.28 0.77
CA ARG A 51 -0.18 0.28 2.08
C ARG A 51 0.31 1.67 2.46
N LEU A 52 -0.09 2.13 3.64
CA LEU A 52 0.43 3.38 4.20
C LEU A 52 1.87 3.21 4.66
N ARG A 53 2.77 4.08 4.18
CA ARG A 53 4.16 4.11 4.63
C ARG A 53 4.21 4.74 6.02
N ARG A 54 4.71 3.98 6.99
CA ARG A 54 4.91 4.41 8.38
C ARG A 54 6.41 4.44 8.71
N PRO A 55 6.90 5.39 9.53
CA PRO A 55 6.17 6.49 10.15
C PRO A 55 5.70 7.55 9.14
N ILE A 56 4.61 8.25 9.45
CA ILE A 56 4.08 9.34 8.62
C ILE A 56 5.07 10.51 8.70
N GLY A 57 5.53 11.02 7.55
CA GLY A 57 6.38 12.21 7.53
C GLY A 57 5.63 13.40 8.08
N THR A 58 6.29 14.27 8.83
CA THR A 58 5.67 15.49 9.36
C THR A 58 6.45 16.71 8.92
N PHE A 59 5.74 17.75 8.48
CA PHE A 59 6.30 19.05 8.17
C PHE A 59 5.73 20.07 9.15
N THR A 60 6.61 20.77 9.87
CA THR A 60 6.20 21.81 10.82
C THR A 60 6.49 23.18 10.21
N THR A 61 5.47 24.02 10.14
CA THR A 61 5.57 25.40 9.64
C THR A 61 4.97 26.40 10.64
N PHE A 62 5.34 27.66 10.50
CA PHE A 62 4.80 28.77 11.30
C PHE A 62 3.84 29.56 10.40
N LEU A 63 2.57 29.64 10.80
CA LEU A 63 1.51 30.31 10.03
C LEU A 63 1.16 31.66 10.66
N GLY A 64 1.45 32.75 9.94
CA GLY A 64 1.13 34.12 10.36
C GLY A 64 2.03 34.66 11.48
N SER A 65 1.56 35.71 12.16
CA SER A 65 2.24 36.34 13.30
C SER A 65 2.14 35.54 14.61
N SER A 66 1.40 34.43 14.60
CA SER A 66 1.35 33.49 15.71
C SER A 66 2.59 32.59 15.65
N PHE A 67 3.47 32.73 16.65
CA PHE A 67 4.67 31.90 16.86
C PHE A 67 4.34 30.43 17.23
N ALA A 68 3.13 29.94 16.96
CA ALA A 68 2.70 28.59 17.25
C ALA A 68 3.06 27.66 16.07
N PRO A 69 3.87 26.61 16.30
CA PRO A 69 4.20 25.65 15.26
C PRO A 69 2.98 24.81 14.89
N VAL A 70 2.67 24.74 13.59
CA VAL A 70 1.63 23.85 13.03
C VAL A 70 2.32 22.67 12.36
N THR A 71 1.97 21.45 12.77
CA THR A 71 2.54 20.22 12.22
C THR A 71 1.54 19.57 11.27
N ILE A 72 1.96 19.37 10.02
CA ILE A 72 1.19 18.77 8.94
C ILE A 72 1.74 17.36 8.68
N GLY A 73 0.87 16.36 8.58
CA GLY A 73 1.24 15.00 8.19
C GLY A 73 1.31 14.86 6.67
N LEU A 74 2.35 14.21 6.16
CA LEU A 74 2.59 13.85 4.76
C LEU A 74 2.52 12.33 4.62
N PRO A 75 1.33 11.74 4.55
CA PRO A 75 1.16 10.31 4.35
C PRO A 75 1.50 9.92 2.91
N GLU A 76 2.26 8.83 2.75
CA GLU A 76 2.55 8.26 1.43
C GLU A 76 1.97 6.86 1.33
N LEU A 77 1.23 6.62 0.25
CA LEU A 77 0.67 5.31 -0.08
C LEU A 77 1.55 4.60 -1.09
N ARG A 78 1.84 3.31 -0.83
CA ARG A 78 2.35 2.40 -1.84
C ARG A 78 1.17 1.61 -2.42
N LEU A 79 0.98 1.72 -3.73
CA LEU A 79 -0.05 0.99 -4.46
C LEU A 79 0.58 -0.16 -5.25
N GLN A 80 0.03 -1.35 -5.09
CA GLN A 80 0.39 -2.54 -5.88
C GLN A 80 -0.87 -3.03 -6.57
N GLN A 81 -0.85 -3.06 -7.90
CA GLN A 81 -1.97 -3.50 -8.73
C GLN A 81 -1.52 -4.60 -9.68
N ALA A 82 -2.37 -5.60 -9.88
CA ALA A 82 -2.18 -6.61 -10.90
C ALA A 82 -3.48 -6.78 -11.69
N ARG A 83 -3.37 -7.17 -12.97
CA ARG A 83 -4.48 -7.60 -13.80
C ARG A 83 -4.14 -8.97 -14.36
N THR A 84 -5.03 -9.92 -14.14
CA THR A 84 -4.76 -11.32 -14.51
C THR A 84 -6.06 -12.03 -14.86
N THR A 85 -5.97 -12.92 -15.83
CA THR A 85 -7.08 -13.78 -16.25
C THR A 85 -6.64 -15.21 -16.06
N VAL A 86 -7.33 -15.96 -15.20
CA VAL A 86 -7.00 -17.34 -14.89
C VAL A 86 -8.17 -18.26 -15.20
N ARG A 87 -7.87 -19.47 -15.67
CA ARG A 87 -8.86 -20.53 -15.87
C ARG A 87 -8.51 -21.70 -14.96
N LEU A 88 -9.43 -22.06 -14.07
CA LEU A 88 -9.27 -23.14 -13.11
C LEU A 88 -10.46 -24.12 -13.21
N PRO A 89 -10.26 -25.41 -12.91
CA PRO A 89 -11.37 -26.35 -12.81
C PRO A 89 -12.29 -25.99 -11.63
N ASP A 90 -13.52 -26.50 -11.64
CA ASP A 90 -14.39 -26.42 -10.47
C ASP A 90 -13.71 -27.02 -9.23
N GLN A 91 -13.91 -26.40 -8.07
CA GLN A 91 -13.18 -26.66 -6.81
C GLN A 91 -11.66 -26.48 -6.87
N GLY A 92 -11.14 -25.98 -7.99
CA GLY A 92 -9.72 -25.75 -8.20
C GLY A 92 -9.17 -24.62 -7.33
N THR A 93 -7.88 -24.70 -7.04
CA THR A 93 -7.12 -23.62 -6.39
C THR A 93 -5.92 -23.29 -7.27
N ILE A 94 -5.67 -22.01 -7.50
CA ILE A 94 -4.53 -21.53 -8.30
C ILE A 94 -3.76 -20.44 -7.55
N LEU A 95 -2.43 -20.52 -7.63
CA LEU A 95 -1.54 -19.43 -7.23
C LEU A 95 -1.29 -18.54 -8.45
N ILE A 96 -1.76 -17.30 -8.38
CA ILE A 96 -1.79 -16.37 -9.50
C ILE A 96 -0.48 -15.58 -9.62
N GLY A 97 0.27 -15.48 -8.52
CA GLY A 97 1.59 -14.89 -8.52
C GLY A 97 2.15 -14.59 -7.14
N GLY A 98 3.43 -14.20 -7.16
CA GLY A 98 4.24 -13.72 -6.05
C GLY A 98 5.01 -12.46 -6.51
N LEU A 99 4.73 -11.26 -5.98
CA LEU A 99 5.58 -10.09 -6.22
C LEU A 99 6.59 -9.97 -5.08
N LYS A 100 7.89 -10.09 -5.40
CA LYS A 100 9.01 -9.93 -4.45
C LYS A 100 9.66 -8.56 -4.66
N GLU A 101 9.55 -7.69 -3.66
CA GLU A 101 10.24 -6.40 -3.63
C GLU A 101 11.44 -6.52 -2.67
N ILE A 102 12.63 -6.13 -3.11
CA ILE A 102 13.84 -6.08 -2.27
C ILE A 102 14.27 -4.62 -2.21
N ARG A 103 14.25 -4.04 -1.02
CA ARG A 103 14.70 -2.67 -0.76
C ARG A 103 15.96 -2.71 0.09
N THR A 104 17.09 -2.38 -0.52
CA THR A 104 18.36 -2.20 0.20
C THR A 104 18.51 -0.73 0.60
N VAL A 105 18.69 -0.48 1.88
CA VAL A 105 19.00 0.83 2.46
C VAL A 105 20.42 0.78 2.99
N ASP A 106 21.34 1.44 2.29
CA ASP A 106 22.71 1.62 2.73
C ASP A 106 22.86 2.98 3.43
N GLN A 107 23.25 2.97 4.69
CA GLN A 107 23.50 4.16 5.51
C GLN A 107 24.97 4.17 5.94
N SER A 108 25.75 5.13 5.45
CA SER A 108 27.10 5.38 5.95
C SER A 108 27.12 6.66 6.80
N SER A 109 27.87 6.63 7.89
CA SER A 109 28.13 7.79 8.74
C SER A 109 29.62 7.84 9.02
N GLU A 110 30.29 8.91 8.61
CA GLU A 110 31.73 9.08 8.76
C GLU A 110 32.01 10.39 9.49
N THR A 111 32.96 10.38 10.41
CA THR A 111 33.40 11.61 11.08
C THR A 111 34.26 12.43 10.12
N PRO A 112 33.98 13.74 9.90
CA PRO A 112 34.81 14.60 9.07
C PRO A 112 36.29 14.56 9.50
N PHE A 113 37.22 14.57 8.54
CA PHE A 113 38.68 14.37 8.69
C PHE A 113 39.14 12.97 9.14
N LEU A 114 38.60 12.41 10.23
CA LEU A 114 39.08 11.14 10.80
C LEU A 114 38.62 9.89 10.01
N GLY A 115 37.47 9.96 9.33
CA GLY A 115 36.94 8.85 8.53
C GLY A 115 37.76 8.52 7.28
N LYS A 116 38.65 9.42 6.83
CA LYS A 116 39.45 9.26 5.59
C LYS A 116 40.87 8.74 5.82
N LEU A 117 41.31 8.55 7.08
CA LEU A 117 42.66 8.04 7.33
C LEU A 117 42.74 6.54 6.96
N PRO A 118 43.67 6.14 6.07
CA PRO A 118 43.76 4.77 5.54
C PRO A 118 44.04 3.70 6.60
N LEU A 119 44.52 4.09 7.79
CA LEU A 119 44.83 3.19 8.91
C LEU A 119 43.80 3.20 10.05
N LEU A 120 42.95 4.22 10.13
CA LEU A 120 42.05 4.45 11.27
C LEU A 120 40.57 4.60 10.87
N SER A 121 40.27 4.59 9.57
CA SER A 121 38.92 4.83 9.02
C SER A 121 37.84 3.92 9.61
N PHE A 122 38.16 2.68 9.98
CA PHE A 122 37.21 1.71 10.54
C PHE A 122 36.77 2.03 11.98
N LEU A 123 37.53 2.83 12.74
CA LEU A 123 37.17 3.27 14.10
C LEU A 123 36.25 4.50 14.08
N PHE A 124 36.22 5.24 12.97
CA PHE A 124 35.52 6.53 12.83
C PHE A 124 34.46 6.53 11.70
N SER A 125 34.15 5.36 11.15
CA SER A 125 33.08 5.15 10.18
C SER A 125 32.11 4.07 10.68
N ARG A 126 30.81 4.33 10.50
CA ARG A 126 29.73 3.39 10.77
C ARG A 126 29.01 3.12 9.46
N LYS A 127 28.92 1.85 9.07
CA LYS A 127 28.14 1.40 7.92
C LYS A 127 26.96 0.58 8.45
N GLY A 128 25.76 0.97 8.09
CA GLY A 128 24.53 0.21 8.30
C GLY A 128 23.97 -0.19 6.95
N ARG A 129 23.57 -1.46 6.81
CA ARG A 129 22.82 -1.94 5.65
C ARG A 129 21.54 -2.58 6.16
N SER A 130 20.41 -2.21 5.57
CA SER A 130 19.09 -2.74 5.89
C SER A 130 18.39 -3.20 4.62
N ASP A 131 18.19 -4.51 4.50
CA ASP A 131 17.46 -5.10 3.38
C ASP A 131 16.01 -5.41 3.82
N GLU A 132 15.02 -4.74 3.23
CA GLU A 132 13.59 -4.99 3.43
C GLU A 132 13.06 -5.82 2.26
N VAL A 133 12.62 -7.05 2.52
CA VAL A 133 12.05 -7.95 1.51
C VAL A 133 10.55 -8.11 1.73
N SER A 134 9.74 -7.75 0.74
CA SER A 134 8.28 -7.88 0.77
C SER A 134 7.82 -8.93 -0.24
N HIS A 135 6.93 -9.85 0.16
CA HIS A 135 6.32 -10.85 -0.71
C HIS A 135 4.79 -10.66 -0.73
N LEU A 136 4.20 -10.53 -1.92
CA LEU A 136 2.75 -10.55 -2.12
C LEU A 136 2.35 -11.83 -2.86
N MET A 137 1.68 -12.76 -2.17
CA MET A 137 1.15 -13.99 -2.77
C MET A 137 -0.36 -13.91 -2.90
N ILE A 138 -0.90 -14.28 -4.07
CA ILE A 138 -2.34 -14.27 -4.34
C ILE A 138 -2.80 -15.68 -4.70
N ILE A 139 -3.55 -16.30 -3.80
CA ILE A 139 -4.15 -17.63 -3.97
C ILE A 139 -5.65 -17.46 -4.13
N VAL A 140 -6.22 -18.10 -5.15
CA VAL A 140 -7.65 -18.04 -5.43
C VAL A 140 -8.21 -19.45 -5.52
N LYS A 141 -9.30 -19.69 -4.79
CA LYS A 141 -10.14 -20.88 -4.88
C LYS A 141 -11.51 -20.46 -5.38
N ALA A 142 -12.05 -21.18 -6.36
CA ALA A 142 -13.40 -20.94 -6.85
C ALA A 142 -14.17 -22.26 -6.95
N THR A 143 -15.48 -22.16 -6.71
CA THR A 143 -16.40 -23.28 -6.63
C THR A 143 -17.71 -22.89 -7.29
N ILE A 144 -18.22 -23.73 -8.19
CA ILE A 144 -19.56 -23.62 -8.75
C ILE A 144 -20.53 -24.18 -7.72
N THR A 145 -21.55 -23.41 -7.37
CA THR A 145 -22.58 -23.80 -6.40
C THR A 145 -23.95 -23.71 -7.04
N ASP A 146 -24.80 -24.70 -6.79
CA ASP A 146 -26.23 -24.61 -7.11
C ASP A 146 -26.97 -24.13 -5.85
N LEU A 147 -27.70 -23.02 -5.98
CA LEU A 147 -28.37 -22.37 -4.86
C LEU A 147 -29.39 -23.30 -4.18
N ARG A 148 -30.10 -24.12 -4.97
CA ARG A 148 -31.20 -24.95 -4.47
C ARG A 148 -30.71 -26.10 -3.61
N GLU A 149 -29.59 -26.71 -4.02
CA GLU A 149 -28.98 -27.83 -3.29
C GLU A 149 -28.28 -27.35 -2.00
N GLN A 150 -27.76 -26.12 -2.00
CA GLN A 150 -27.26 -25.47 -0.78
C GLN A 150 -28.39 -25.11 0.18
N GLU A 151 -29.52 -24.60 -0.30
CA GLU A 151 -30.70 -24.33 0.52
C GLU A 151 -31.20 -25.59 1.22
N ASP A 152 -31.33 -26.72 0.50
CA ASP A 152 -31.75 -28.00 1.08
C ASP A 152 -30.78 -28.51 2.17
N THR A 153 -29.48 -28.32 1.96
CA THR A 153 -28.44 -28.70 2.94
C THR A 153 -28.44 -27.79 4.16
N LEU A 154 -28.60 -26.48 3.96
CA LEU A 154 -28.65 -25.47 5.03
C LEU A 154 -29.94 -25.56 5.84
N MET A 155 -31.05 -25.97 5.22
CA MET A 155 -32.34 -26.19 5.87
C MET A 155 -32.48 -27.58 6.50
N GLY A 156 -31.46 -28.45 6.38
CA GLY A 156 -31.48 -29.78 7.01
C GLY A 156 -32.52 -30.74 6.42
N LEU A 157 -32.86 -30.58 5.14
CA LEU A 157 -33.83 -31.42 4.44
C LEU A 157 -33.22 -32.73 3.88
N ARG A 158 -32.01 -33.10 4.32
CA ARG A 158 -31.37 -34.40 4.07
C ARG A 158 -30.61 -34.89 5.29
#